data_AF-E5VPP2-F1
#
_entry.id   AF-E5VPP2-F1
#
_cell.length_a   1.000
_cell.length_b   1.000
_cell.length_c   1.000
_cell.angle_alpha   90.00
_cell.angle_beta   90.00
_cell.angle_gamma   90.00
#
_symmetry.space_group_name_H-M   'P 1'
#
loop_
_entity.id
_entity.type
_entity.pdbx_description
1 polymer ?
#
loop_
_entity_poly.entity_id
_entity_poly.type
_entity_poly.pdbx_seq_one_letter_code
_entity_poly.pdbx_strand_id
1 'polypeptide(L)'
;MDHDPAEPQIITVSQEGIEPFQAEPLQIRDYCNAPRILPDHMQETIPETSRFLDALEKRYAESVKRWADAISFGGYKKEVSDHV
;
A
#
# COMPACT_ATOMS: atom_id res chain seq x y z
N MET A 1 -8.30 38.76 -14.12
CA MET A 1 -8.29 38.60 -12.66
C MET A 1 -8.54 37.14 -12.42
N ASP A 2 -7.46 36.38 -12.24
CA ASP A 2 -7.52 34.93 -12.13
C ASP A 2 -7.92 34.56 -10.71
N HIS A 3 -8.90 33.68 -10.58
CA HIS A 3 -9.40 33.20 -9.30
C HIS A 3 -8.46 32.11 -8.77
N ASP A 4 -7.83 32.34 -7.61
CA ASP A 4 -7.05 31.32 -6.90
C ASP A 4 -8.00 30.48 -6.03
N PRO A 5 -8.21 29.19 -6.33
CA PRO A 5 -9.08 28.32 -5.55
C PRO A 5 -8.50 27.97 -4.17
N ALA A 6 -7.23 28.26 -3.89
CA ALA A 6 -6.59 28.00 -2.60
C ALA A 6 -6.81 29.12 -1.56
N GLU A 7 -7.26 30.31 -1.99
CA GLU A 7 -7.54 31.45 -1.12
C GLU A 7 -9.04 31.72 -1.05
N PRO A 8 -9.74 31.21 -0.03
CA PRO A 8 -11.18 31.38 0.06
C PRO A 8 -11.48 32.80 0.55
N GLN A 9 -11.82 33.69 -0.39
CA GLN A 9 -12.03 35.11 -0.15
C GLN A 9 -13.38 35.38 0.54
N ILE A 10 -13.37 36.25 1.56
CA ILE A 10 -14.61 36.80 2.14
C ILE A 10 -15.18 37.80 1.15
N ILE A 11 -16.46 37.64 0.77
CA ILE A 11 -17.12 38.51 -0.21
C ILE A 11 -18.21 39.35 0.46
N THR A 12 -18.40 40.58 -0.01
CA THR A 12 -19.54 41.42 0.41
C THR A 12 -20.72 41.17 -0.53
N VAL A 13 -21.84 40.74 0.01
CA VAL A 13 -23.09 40.55 -0.73
C VAL A 13 -23.98 41.77 -0.51
N SER A 14 -24.42 42.43 -1.59
CA SER A 14 -25.31 43.60 -1.54
C SER A 14 -26.48 43.44 -2.51
N GLN A 15 -27.70 43.70 -2.05
CA GLN A 15 -28.93 43.66 -2.86
C GLN A 15 -29.88 44.80 -2.45
N GLU A 16 -30.67 45.33 -3.40
CA GLU A 16 -31.69 46.34 -3.10
C GLU A 16 -32.68 45.84 -2.03
N GLY A 17 -32.84 46.64 -0.96
CA GLY A 17 -33.74 46.32 0.16
C GLY A 17 -33.15 45.40 1.23
N ILE A 18 -31.89 44.98 1.12
CA ILE A 18 -31.20 44.16 2.12
C ILE A 18 -29.89 44.85 2.52
N GLU A 19 -29.61 44.95 3.81
CA GLU A 19 -28.32 45.48 4.27
C GLU A 19 -27.17 44.58 3.79
N PRO A 20 -26.10 45.15 3.20
CA PRO A 20 -24.96 44.37 2.77
C PRO A 20 -24.32 43.60 3.92
N PHE A 21 -23.97 42.34 3.67
CA PHE A 21 -23.32 41.49 4.66
C PHE A 21 -22.10 40.77 4.09
N GLN A 22 -21.20 40.37 5.00
CA GLN A 22 -20.00 39.60 4.67
C GLN A 22 -20.37 38.12 4.60
N ALA A 23 -20.07 37.47 3.48
CA ALA A 23 -20.19 36.03 3.32
C ALA A 23 -18.81 35.38 3.43
N GLU A 24 -18.66 34.55 4.45
CA GLU A 24 -17.46 33.74 4.65
C GLU A 24 -17.54 32.43 3.84
N PRO A 25 -16.39 31.86 3.46
CA PRO A 25 -16.33 30.56 2.81
C PRO A 25 -17.00 29.45 3.62
N LEU A 26 -17.81 28.63 2.95
CA LEU A 26 -18.51 27.52 3.58
C LEU A 26 -17.52 26.47 4.11
N GLN A 27 -17.42 26.35 5.44
CA GLN A 27 -16.65 25.28 6.08
C GLN A 27 -17.59 24.20 6.62
N ILE A 28 -17.50 22.98 6.08
CA ILE A 28 -18.14 21.80 6.66
C ILE A 28 -17.23 21.28 7.79
N ARG A 29 -17.29 21.96 8.95
CA ARG A 29 -16.36 21.77 10.08
C ARG A 29 -16.15 20.30 10.43
N ASP A 30 -17.23 19.60 10.79
CA ASP A 30 -17.14 18.24 11.33
C ASP A 30 -16.66 17.20 10.29
N TYR A 31 -16.96 17.42 9.00
CA TYR A 31 -16.55 16.51 7.95
C TYR A 31 -15.10 16.74 7.51
N CYS A 32 -14.68 18.00 7.40
CA CYS A 32 -13.35 18.35 6.89
C CYS A 32 -12.26 18.28 7.96
N ASN A 33 -12.60 18.45 9.24
CA ASN A 33 -11.63 18.42 10.34
C ASN A 33 -11.64 17.11 11.15
N ALA A 34 -12.48 16.13 10.80
CA ALA A 34 -12.45 14.85 11.49
C ALA A 34 -11.10 14.16 11.24
N PRO A 35 -10.33 13.81 12.29
CA PRO A 35 -9.15 12.97 12.12
C PRO A 35 -9.60 11.62 11.58
N ARG A 36 -9.27 11.36 10.31
CA ARG A 36 -9.52 10.06 9.71
C ARG A 36 -8.48 9.09 10.24
N ILE A 37 -8.93 8.15 11.07
CA ILE A 37 -8.10 7.02 11.49
C ILE A 37 -7.77 6.23 10.23
N LEU A 38 -6.49 6.14 9.89
CA LEU A 38 -6.04 5.28 8.81
C LEU A 38 -6.34 3.83 9.20
N PRO A 39 -6.94 3.03 8.29
CA PRO A 39 -7.07 1.59 8.50
C PRO A 39 -5.74 0.96 8.89
N ASP A 40 -5.76 -0.11 9.69
CA ASP A 40 -4.55 -0.73 10.24
C ASP A 40 -3.49 -1.11 9.19
N HIS A 41 -3.93 -1.52 8.00
CA HIS A 41 -3.04 -1.86 6.87
C HIS A 41 -2.41 -0.64 6.17
N MET A 42 -2.88 0.57 6.45
CA MET A 42 -2.33 1.83 5.96
C MET A 42 -1.45 2.52 7.02
N GLN A 43 -1.36 1.97 8.23
CA GLN A 43 -0.45 2.46 9.25
C GLN A 43 0.99 2.07 8.89
N GLU A 44 1.94 2.92 9.25
CA GLU A 44 3.37 2.67 9.08
C GLU A 44 3.77 1.49 9.98
N THR A 45 3.72 0.29 9.41
CA THR A 45 4.17 -0.93 10.06
C THR A 45 5.52 -1.29 9.48
N ILE A 46 6.52 -1.44 10.35
CA ILE A 46 7.84 -1.94 9.96
C ILE A 46 7.71 -3.46 9.93
N PRO A 47 7.77 -4.11 8.75
CA PRO A 47 7.67 -5.56 8.68
C PRO A 47 8.94 -6.20 9.25
N GLU A 48 8.79 -7.29 9.99
CA GLU A 48 9.92 -8.05 10.55
C GLU A 48 10.72 -8.77 9.44
N THR A 49 10.04 -9.18 8.37
CA THR A 49 10.64 -9.88 7.21
C THR A 49 10.24 -9.23 5.89
N SER A 50 11.05 -9.47 4.87
CA SER A 50 10.73 -9.04 3.51
C SER A 50 9.96 -10.13 2.78
N ARG A 51 8.70 -9.86 2.44
CA ARG A 51 7.85 -10.74 1.59
C ARG A 51 8.57 -11.26 0.35
N PHE A 52 9.44 -10.43 -0.24
CA PHE A 52 10.21 -10.80 -1.42
C PHE A 52 11.30 -11.83 -1.09
N LEU A 53 12.01 -11.64 0.02
CA LEU A 53 13.05 -12.57 0.47
C LEU A 53 12.44 -13.90 0.91
N ASP A 54 11.32 -13.88 1.63
CA ASP A 54 10.61 -15.08 2.06
C ASP A 54 10.18 -15.94 0.86
N ALA A 55 9.70 -15.30 -0.21
CA ALA A 55 9.34 -16.00 -1.44
C ALA A 55 10.55 -16.61 -2.15
N LEU A 56 11.70 -15.92 -2.15
CA LEU A 56 12.94 -16.44 -2.73
C LEU A 56 13.49 -17.62 -1.92
N GLU A 57 13.46 -17.54 -0.60
CA GLU A 57 13.90 -18.63 0.30
C GLU A 57 13.05 -19.88 0.10
N LYS A 58 11.72 -19.74 0.04
CA LYS A 58 10.83 -20.87 -0.24
C LYS A 58 11.14 -21.53 -1.58
N ARG A 59 11.33 -20.73 -2.64
CA ARG A 59 11.68 -21.24 -3.97
C ARG A 59 13.03 -21.97 -3.95
N TYR A 60 14.01 -21.41 -3.24
CA TYR A 60 15.33 -22.03 -3.10
C TYR A 60 15.23 -23.38 -2.39
N ALA A 61 14.51 -23.47 -1.27
CA ALA A 61 14.31 -24.71 -0.53
C ALA A 61 13.65 -25.80 -1.39
N GLU A 62 12.63 -25.44 -2.17
CA GLU A 62 12.00 -26.35 -3.13
C GLU A 62 12.98 -26.84 -4.21
N SER A 63 13.80 -25.94 -4.76
CA SER A 63 14.81 -26.29 -5.76
C SER A 63 15.87 -27.24 -5.20
N VAL A 64 16.37 -26.99 -3.99
CA VAL A 64 17.35 -27.86 -3.32
C VAL A 64 16.77 -29.25 -3.11
N LYS A 65 15.52 -29.34 -2.64
CA LYS A 65 14.85 -30.64 -2.45
C LYS A 65 14.74 -31.42 -3.76
N ARG A 66 14.29 -30.77 -4.85
CA ARG A 66 14.20 -31.41 -6.18
C ARG A 66 15.55 -31.93 -6.68
N TRP A 67 16.63 -31.18 -6.45
CA TRP A 67 17.98 -31.60 -6.83
C TRP A 67 18.45 -32.82 -6.05
N ALA A 68 18.24 -32.84 -4.73
CA ALA A 68 18.60 -33.98 -3.88
C ALA A 68 17.86 -35.26 -4.31
N ASP A 69 16.56 -35.16 -4.57
CA ASP A 69 15.73 -36.29 -5.03
C ASP A 69 16.23 -36.85 -6.38
N ALA A 70 16.65 -35.98 -7.31
CA ALA A 70 17.19 -36.40 -8.60
C ALA A 70 18.58 -37.06 -8.51
N ILE A 71 19.45 -36.57 -7.61
CA ILE A 71 20.79 -37.16 -7.37
C ILE A 71 20.66 -38.55 -6.74
N SER A 72 19.75 -38.72 -5.77
CA SER A 72 19.44 -40.02 -5.15
C SER A 72 19.03 -41.08 -6.19
N PHE A 73 18.16 -40.71 -7.14
CA PHE A 73 17.75 -41.62 -8.21
C PHE A 73 18.88 -41.95 -9.21
N GLY A 74 19.81 -41.02 -9.44
CA GLY A 74 21.00 -41.26 -10.27
C GLY A 74 21.94 -42.32 -9.69
N GLY A 75 22.06 -42.39 -8.35
CA GLY A 75 22.84 -43.41 -7.64
C GLY A 75 22.28 -44.83 -7.82
N TYR A 76 20.94 -44.97 -7.78
CA TYR A 76 20.26 -46.26 -7.96
C TYR A 76 20.64 -46.96 -9.27
N LYS A 77 20.78 -46.21 -10.38
CA LYS A 77 21.19 -46.81 -11.66
C LYS A 77 22.63 -47.33 -11.66
N LYS A 78 23.54 -46.69 -10.92
CA LYS A 78 24.94 -47.09 -10.85
C LYS A 78 25.14 -48.37 -10.06
N GLU A 79 24.40 -48.52 -8.96
CA GLU A 79 24.43 -49.72 -8.12
C GLU A 79 23.85 -50.94 -8.85
N VAL A 80 22.80 -50.75 -9.67
CA VAL A 80 22.19 -51.83 -10.47
C VAL A 80 23.10 -52.30 -11.61
N SER A 81 23.91 -51.41 -12.21
CA SER A 81 24.87 -51.79 -13.25
C SER A 81 26.13 -52.48 -12.73
N ASP A 82 26.51 -52.27 -11.46
CA ASP A 82 27.68 -52.92 -10.84
C ASP A 82 27.39 -54.36 -10.36
N HIS A 83 26.13 -54.81 -10.42
CA HIS A 83 25.69 -56.16 -10.00
C HIS A 83 25.25 -57.07 -11.16
N VAL A 84 25.62 -56.76 -12.40
CA VAL A 84 25.36 -57.60 -13.60
C VAL A 84 26.66 -58.10 -14.22
#